data_AF-A0A5K0X792-F1
#
_entry.id   AF-A0A5K0X792-F1
#
_cell.length_a   1.000
_cell.length_b   1.000
_cell.length_c   1.000
_cell.angle_alpha   90.00
_cell.angle_beta   90.00
_cell.angle_gamma   90.00
#
_symmetry.space_group_name_H-M   'P 1'
#
loop_
_entity.id
_entity.type
_entity.pdbx_description
1 polymer ?
#
loop_
_entity_poly.entity_id
_entity_poly.type
_entity_poly.pdbx_seq_one_letter_code
_entity_poly.pdbx_strand_id
1 'polypeptide(L)'
;AEGLVKAQQDIGETMGELGLAFIKLAKFETDVATFNSQRVRAADTRQVATAAVKASRFYRESNAQAVKHLVSELFLTETDLVFLQL
;
A
#
# COMPACT_ATOMS: atom_id res chain seq x y z
N ALA A 1 -18.04 -3.40 5.29
CA ALA A 1 -16.80 -4.08 4.83
C ALA A 1 -16.19 -3.36 3.62
N GLU A 2 -16.98 -3.01 2.60
CA GLU A 2 -16.51 -2.36 1.36
C GLU A 2 -15.71 -1.06 1.57
N GLY A 3 -16.13 -0.20 2.49
CA GLY A 3 -15.41 1.04 2.80
C GLY A 3 -13.99 0.82 3.33
N LEU A 4 -13.76 -0.25 4.10
CA LEU A 4 -12.43 -0.62 4.58
C LEU A 4 -11.56 -1.14 3.43
N VAL A 5 -12.11 -2.02 2.59
CA VAL A 5 -11.43 -2.57 1.40
C VAL A 5 -10.99 -1.45 0.47
N LYS A 6 -11.87 -0.48 0.22
CA LYS A 6 -11.57 0.70 -0.58
C LYS A 6 -10.48 1.56 0.06
N ALA A 7 -10.60 1.88 1.35
CA ALA A 7 -9.58 2.67 2.05
C ALA A 7 -8.19 2.01 2.04
N GLN A 8 -8.12 0.67 2.19
CA GLN A 8 -6.87 -0.09 2.11
C GLN A 8 -6.28 -0.11 0.70
N GLN A 9 -7.12 -0.20 -0.33
CA GLN A 9 -6.68 -0.08 -1.72
C GLN A 9 -6.10 1.32 -2.00
N ASP A 10 -6.84 2.37 -1.64
CA ASP A 10 -6.48 3.77 -1.91
C ASP A 10 -5.16 4.14 -1.21
N ILE A 11 -4.98 3.75 0.06
CA ILE A 11 -3.72 3.99 0.78
C ILE A 11 -2.56 3.13 0.22
N GLY A 12 -2.85 1.90 -0.23
CA GLY A 12 -1.86 1.06 -0.90
C GLY A 12 -1.35 1.68 -2.21
N GLU A 13 -2.23 2.29 -2.99
CA GLU A 13 -1.89 3.03 -4.21
C GLU A 13 -1.09 4.28 -3.88
N THR A 14 -1.61 5.13 -2.98
CA THR A 14 -0.97 6.38 -2.55
C THR A 14 0.47 6.15 -2.04
N MET A 15 0.67 5.13 -1.19
CA MET A 15 2.00 4.79 -0.67
C MET A 15 2.95 4.27 -1.76
N GLY A 16 2.40 3.62 -2.79
CA GLY A 16 3.17 3.19 -3.96
C GLY A 16 3.67 4.37 -4.77
N GLU A 17 2.79 5.33 -5.08
CA GLU A 17 3.14 6.56 -5.79
C GLU A 17 4.14 7.41 -5.01
N LEU A 18 3.92 7.57 -3.70
CA LEU A 18 4.83 8.29 -2.81
C LEU A 18 6.22 7.63 -2.79
N GLY A 19 6.28 6.30 -2.74
CA GLY A 19 7.53 5.56 -2.84
C GLY A 19 8.29 5.85 -4.14
N LEU A 20 7.60 5.84 -5.29
CA LEU A 20 8.18 6.18 -6.59
C LEU A 20 8.66 7.64 -6.66
N ALA A 21 7.91 8.58 -6.08
CA ALA A 21 8.31 9.98 -6.01
C ALA A 21 9.61 10.14 -5.20
N PHE A 22 9.72 9.50 -4.03
CA PHE A 22 10.94 9.54 -3.23
C PHE A 22 12.13 8.85 -3.92
N ILE A 23 11.93 7.78 -4.70
CA ILE A 23 13.00 7.20 -5.52
C ILE A 23 13.54 8.22 -6.52
N LYS A 24 12.65 8.93 -7.23
CA LYS A 24 13.03 9.98 -8.19
C LYS A 24 13.77 11.12 -7.50
N LEU A 25 13.26 11.58 -6.35
CA LEU A 25 13.88 12.65 -5.57
C LEU A 25 15.28 12.23 -5.08
N ALA A 26 15.41 11.04 -4.52
CA ALA A 26 16.70 10.56 -4.01
C ALA A 26 17.73 10.38 -5.13
N LYS A 27 17.29 9.94 -6.33
CA LYS A 27 18.15 9.90 -7.52
C LYS A 27 18.61 11.30 -7.89
N PHE A 28 17.68 12.25 -8.04
CA PHE A 28 18.00 13.64 -8.34
C PHE A 28 19.00 14.23 -7.34
N GLU A 29 18.75 14.09 -6.03
CA GLU A 29 19.64 14.58 -4.98
C GLU A 29 21.03 13.94 -5.04
N THR A 30 21.12 12.66 -5.44
CA THR A 30 22.41 11.97 -5.62
C THR A 30 23.16 12.50 -6.84
N ASP A 31 22.46 12.70 -7.95
CA ASP A 31 23.03 13.14 -9.23
C ASP A 31 23.57 14.58 -9.15
N VAL A 32 22.94 15.44 -8.33
CA VAL A 32 23.35 16.85 -8.14
C VAL A 32 24.15 17.10 -6.85
N ALA A 33 24.54 16.04 -6.13
CA ALA A 33 25.22 16.20 -4.85
C ALA A 33 26.66 16.71 -5.01
N THR A 34 26.90 17.95 -4.57
CA THR A 34 28.24 18.52 -4.44
C THR A 34 28.77 18.37 -3.01
N PHE A 35 27.87 18.31 -2.02
CA PHE A 35 28.20 18.25 -0.60
C PHE A 35 27.81 16.91 0.05
N ASN A 36 28.54 16.53 1.09
CA ASN A 36 28.26 15.28 1.80
C ASN A 36 26.87 15.26 2.47
N SER A 37 26.37 16.41 2.92
CA SER A 37 25.02 16.55 3.50
C SER A 37 23.92 16.15 2.51
N GLN A 38 24.08 16.45 1.22
CA GLN A 38 23.14 16.05 0.17
C GLN A 38 23.16 14.53 -0.05
N ARG A 39 24.34 13.91 0.03
CA ARG A 39 24.50 12.46 -0.10
C ARG A 39 23.83 11.70 1.04
N VAL A 40 23.94 12.22 2.26
CA VAL A 40 23.24 11.70 3.45
C VAL A 40 21.73 11.82 3.27
N ARG A 41 21.24 13.01 2.94
CA ARG A 41 19.80 13.23 2.67
C ARG A 41 19.25 12.32 1.57
N ALA A 42 19.99 12.13 0.49
CA ALA A 42 19.59 11.21 -0.57
C ALA A 42 19.51 9.76 -0.08
N ALA A 43 20.37 9.34 0.84
CA ALA A 43 20.30 8.02 1.46
C ALA A 43 19.07 7.88 2.35
N ASP A 44 18.77 8.90 3.17
CA ASP A 44 17.56 8.90 4.01
C ASP A 44 16.29 8.86 3.15
N THR A 45 16.23 9.65 2.07
CA THR A 45 15.13 9.64 1.12
C THR A 45 14.94 8.27 0.46
N ARG A 46 16.03 7.53 0.15
CA ARG A 46 15.94 6.14 -0.33
C ARG A 46 15.34 5.19 0.71
N GLN A 47 15.65 5.39 2.00
CA GLN A 47 15.08 4.56 3.07
C GLN A 47 13.58 4.83 3.19
N VAL A 48 13.14 6.09 3.15
CA VAL A 48 11.72 6.47 3.17
C VAL A 48 10.99 5.90 1.96
N ALA A 49 11.57 6.02 0.76
CA ALA A 49 11.03 5.38 -0.45
C ALA A 49 10.79 3.88 -0.26
N THR A 50 11.78 3.18 0.29
CA THR A 50 11.71 1.74 0.52
C THR A 50 10.62 1.39 1.52
N ALA A 51 10.50 2.16 2.61
CA ALA A 51 9.44 2.00 3.60
C ALA A 51 8.05 2.22 2.98
N ALA A 52 7.88 3.24 2.15
CA ALA A 52 6.63 3.51 1.45
C ALA A 52 6.22 2.38 0.49
N VAL A 53 7.17 1.84 -0.30
CA VAL A 53 6.92 0.67 -1.16
C VAL A 53 6.55 -0.57 -0.34
N LYS A 54 7.21 -0.79 0.80
CA LYS A 54 6.85 -1.90 1.71
C LYS A 54 5.43 -1.72 2.28
N ALA A 55 5.08 -0.53 2.73
CA ALA A 55 3.74 -0.22 3.21
C ALA A 55 2.68 -0.42 2.11
N SER A 56 2.95 0.01 0.89
CA SER A 56 2.08 -0.22 -0.27
C SER A 56 1.78 -1.71 -0.49
N ARG A 57 2.80 -2.57 -0.43
CA ARG A 57 2.65 -4.03 -0.55
C ARG A 57 1.84 -4.60 0.62
N PHE A 58 2.15 -4.17 1.84
CA PHE A 58 1.43 -4.58 3.04
C PHE A 58 -0.07 -4.25 2.95
N TYR A 59 -0.43 -3.04 2.52
CA TYR A 59 -1.83 -2.66 2.37
C TYR A 59 -2.55 -3.46 1.29
N ARG A 60 -1.89 -3.78 0.17
CA ARG A 60 -2.47 -4.66 -0.86
C ARG A 60 -2.72 -6.08 -0.34
N GLU A 61 -1.77 -6.63 0.41
CA GLU A 61 -1.90 -7.96 0.99
C GLU A 61 -2.96 -8.01 2.09
N SER A 62 -2.97 -7.02 2.99
CA SER A 62 -4.02 -6.84 3.99
C SER A 62 -5.40 -6.69 3.34
N ASN A 63 -5.50 -5.95 2.24
CA ASN A 63 -6.75 -5.80 1.50
C ASN A 63 -7.21 -7.13 0.88
N ALA A 64 -6.29 -7.91 0.32
CA ALA A 64 -6.62 -9.24 -0.21
C ALA A 64 -7.17 -10.16 0.89
N GLN A 65 -6.61 -10.11 2.10
CA GLN A 65 -7.16 -10.84 3.25
C GLN A 65 -8.53 -10.28 3.67
N ALA A 66 -8.70 -8.96 3.73
CA ALA A 66 -9.96 -8.33 4.08
C ALA A 66 -11.08 -8.73 3.09
N VAL A 67 -10.81 -8.71 1.78
CA VAL A 67 -11.75 -9.19 0.76
C VAL A 67 -12.07 -10.67 0.98
N LYS A 68 -11.04 -11.52 1.15
CA LYS A 68 -11.24 -12.96 1.30
C LYS A 68 -12.09 -13.31 2.52
N HIS A 69 -11.88 -12.67 3.67
CA HIS A 69 -12.60 -13.06 4.89
C HIS A 69 -13.92 -12.29 5.03
N LEU A 70 -13.94 -10.98 4.78
CA LEU A 70 -15.12 -10.16 5.03
C LEU A 70 -16.14 -10.19 3.88
N VAL A 71 -15.71 -10.43 2.64
CA VAL A 71 -16.63 -10.50 1.48
C VAL A 71 -17.11 -11.94 1.26
N SER A 72 -16.26 -12.95 1.50
CA SER A 72 -16.70 -14.35 1.36
C SER A 72 -17.60 -14.83 2.51
N GLU A 73 -17.44 -14.33 3.75
CA GLU A 73 -18.40 -14.64 4.83
C GLU A 73 -19.81 -14.15 4.49
N LEU A 74 -19.95 -12.99 3.83
CA LEU A 74 -21.25 -12.48 3.39
C LEU A 74 -21.91 -13.41 2.36
N PHE A 75 -21.12 -13.92 1.42
CA PHE A 75 -21.61 -14.82 0.36
C PHE A 75 -22.06 -16.17 0.91
N LEU A 76 -21.37 -16.70 1.94
CA LEU A 76 -21.79 -17.90 2.65
C LEU A 76 -23.07 -17.66 3.44
N THR A 77 -23.21 -16.52 4.14
CA THR A 77 -24.45 -16.21 4.86
C THR A 77 -25.67 -16.00 3.95
N GLU A 78 -25.49 -15.41 2.76
CA GLU A 78 -26.58 -15.27 1.79
C GLU A 78 -26.99 -16.63 1.19
N THR A 79 -26.02 -17.49 0.87
CA THR A 79 -26.33 -18.83 0.34
C THR A 79 -26.95 -19.75 1.40
N ASP A 80 -26.52 -19.65 2.65
CA ASP A 80 -27.14 -20.34 3.78
C ASP A 80 -28.58 -19.85 4.04
N LEU A 81 -28.84 -18.54 3.92
CA LEU A 81 -30.21 -17.99 4.03
C LEU A 81 -31.13 -18.50 2.93
N VAL A 82 -30.65 -18.60 1.69
CA VAL A 82 -31.44 -19.09 0.55
C VAL A 82 -31.75 -20.59 0.71
N PHE A 83 -30.83 -21.37 1.29
CA PHE A 83 -31.06 -22.79 1.61
C PHE A 83 -32.04 -23.00 2.77
N LEU A 84 -32.13 -22.05 3.72
CA LEU A 84 -33.07 -22.08 4.83
C LEU A 84 -34.48 -21.57 4.49
N GLN A 85 -34.65 -20.91 3.33
CA GLN A 85 -35.94 -20.42 2.84
C GLN A 85 -36.61 -21.33 1.78
N LEU A 86 -35.98 -22.46 1.44
CA LEU A 86 -36.51 -23.50 0.56
C LEU A 86 -36.97 -24.73 1.36
#